data_AF-A0A3E0WIC9-F1
#
_entry.id   AF-A0A3E0WIC9-F1
#
_cell.length_a   1.000
_cell.length_b   1.000
_cell.length_c   1.000
_cell.angle_alpha   90.00
_cell.angle_beta   90.00
_cell.angle_gamma   90.00
#
_symmetry.space_group_name_H-M   'P 1'
#
loop_
_entity.id
_entity.type
_entity.pdbx_description
1 polymer ?
#
loop_
_entity_poly.entity_id
_entity_poly.type
_entity_poly.pdbx_seq_one_letter_code
_entity_poly.pdbx_strand_id
1 'polypeptide(L)'
;MRKVNFRYFLLLICTVLLISSISLSFGTSAQAAENVTAQPVLEEELLSQNSDFVNFLDGVEQLPSFIIEQGPEKTANWLSEKTGVEVTTDGQNLYLPSLANVNLEDNQSLVESRITTFSTWGCVTAIGLMIGSVGFPFSKILKLKSSIKLLGGVKKTVQSIHKNYKKLRENRWRKKDAWKEAVRQTSSDLPTEVRDAFLDFFNISNVINQCT
;
A
#
# COMPACT_ATOMS: atom_id res chain seq x y z
N MET A 1 -13.33 -24.40 58.65
CA MET A 1 -12.12 -25.01 58.06
C MET A 1 -12.47 -26.40 57.57
N ARG A 2 -12.48 -26.61 56.24
CA ARG A 2 -12.91 -27.86 55.59
C ARG A 2 -11.71 -28.80 55.53
N LYS A 3 -11.74 -29.94 56.25
CA LYS A 3 -10.71 -30.98 56.15
C LYS A 3 -10.80 -31.61 54.76
N VAL A 4 -9.93 -31.20 53.85
CA VAL A 4 -9.74 -31.87 52.57
C VAL A 4 -9.04 -33.19 52.85
N ASN A 5 -9.69 -34.29 52.47
CA ASN A 5 -9.23 -35.64 52.75
C ASN A 5 -7.92 -35.91 51.97
N PHE A 6 -6.81 -36.01 52.71
CA PHE A 6 -5.44 -36.24 52.22
C PHE A 6 -5.30 -37.41 51.22
N ARG A 7 -6.21 -38.41 51.30
CA ARG A 7 -6.27 -39.55 50.38
C ARG A 7 -6.68 -39.16 48.94
N TYR A 8 -7.48 -38.11 48.77
CA TYR A 8 -7.86 -37.59 47.44
C TYR A 8 -6.78 -36.68 46.85
N PHE A 9 -5.99 -36.03 47.70
CA PHE A 9 -4.83 -35.23 47.27
C PHE A 9 -3.72 -36.12 46.70
N LEU A 10 -3.49 -37.30 47.29
CA LEU A 10 -2.56 -38.31 46.77
C LEU A 10 -3.04 -38.97 45.47
N LEU A 11 -4.36 -39.13 45.26
CA LEU A 11 -4.91 -39.65 44.00
C LEU A 11 -4.79 -38.67 42.82
N LEU A 12 -4.80 -37.36 43.07
CA LEU A 12 -4.64 -36.32 42.04
C LEU A 12 -3.19 -36.16 41.56
N ILE A 13 -2.19 -36.54 42.36
CA ILE A 13 -0.77 -36.45 41.98
C ILE A 13 -0.37 -37.61 41.05
N CYS A 14 -1.00 -38.78 41.17
CA CYS A 14 -0.70 -39.94 40.32
C CYS A 14 -1.21 -39.80 38.88
N THR A 15 -2.23 -38.98 38.60
CA THR A 15 -2.77 -38.81 37.24
C THR A 15 -1.96 -37.85 36.37
N VAL A 16 -1.10 -37.01 36.96
CA VAL A 16 -0.29 -36.01 36.22
C VAL A 16 0.98 -36.63 35.63
N LEU A 17 1.43 -37.80 36.09
CA LEU A 17 2.69 -38.42 35.65
C LEU A 17 2.58 -39.36 34.42
N LEU A 18 1.40 -39.50 33.79
CA LEU A 18 1.18 -40.44 32.69
C LEU A 18 1.13 -39.83 31.27
N ILE A 19 1.48 -38.54 31.07
CA ILE A 19 1.39 -37.90 29.73
C ILE A 19 2.78 -37.66 29.08
N SER A 20 3.88 -38.07 29.72
CA SER A 20 5.24 -37.72 29.27
C SER A 20 5.86 -38.64 28.20
N SER A 21 5.09 -39.19 27.27
CA SER A 21 5.68 -39.97 26.15
C SER A 21 4.87 -39.83 24.86
N ILE A 22 4.93 -38.65 24.25
CA ILE A 22 4.73 -38.52 22.80
C ILE A 22 6.00 -37.88 22.24
N SER A 23 6.92 -38.73 21.78
CA SER A 23 8.07 -38.30 21.00
C SER A 23 7.58 -38.04 19.58
N LEU A 24 7.24 -36.79 19.24
CA LEU A 24 7.11 -36.40 17.84
C LEU A 24 8.52 -36.38 17.22
N SER A 25 8.78 -37.38 16.38
CA SER A 25 9.92 -37.39 15.47
C SER A 25 9.70 -36.31 14.42
N PHE A 26 10.44 -35.20 14.53
CA PHE A 26 10.58 -34.25 13.42
C PHE A 26 11.68 -34.76 12.50
N GLY A 27 11.26 -35.29 11.35
CA GLY A 27 12.17 -35.65 10.26
C GLY A 27 13.04 -34.45 9.90
N THR A 28 14.35 -34.68 9.83
CA THR A 28 15.33 -33.75 9.31
C THR A 28 15.16 -33.63 7.80
N SER A 29 14.49 -32.59 7.34
CA SER A 29 14.74 -32.05 5.99
C SER A 29 15.72 -30.90 6.13
N ALA A 30 17.00 -31.24 5.97
CA ALA A 30 18.02 -30.28 5.61
C ALA A 30 17.69 -29.76 4.20
N GLN A 31 17.05 -28.59 4.13
CA GLN A 31 17.08 -27.72 2.97
C GLN A 31 17.19 -26.28 3.47
N ALA A 32 18.04 -25.54 2.77
CA ALA A 32 18.69 -24.31 3.18
C ALA A 32 17.75 -23.32 3.88
N ALA A 33 18.25 -22.73 4.96
CA ALA A 33 17.76 -21.46 5.45
C ALA A 33 18.06 -20.40 4.39
N GLU A 34 17.21 -20.33 3.37
CA GLU A 34 17.08 -19.12 2.59
C GLU A 34 16.29 -18.16 3.48
N ASN A 35 17.04 -17.19 4.02
CA ASN A 35 16.55 -16.07 4.78
C ASN A 35 15.63 -15.22 3.88
N VAL A 36 14.40 -15.68 3.67
CA VAL A 36 13.37 -14.94 2.94
C VAL A 36 12.72 -13.99 3.94
N THR A 37 13.35 -12.83 4.11
CA THR A 37 12.70 -11.60 4.56
C THR A 37 11.68 -11.17 3.50
N ALA A 38 10.59 -11.93 3.33
CA ALA A 38 9.44 -11.45 2.60
C ALA A 38 8.59 -10.58 3.54
N GLN A 39 7.97 -9.54 2.99
CA GLN A 39 7.00 -8.63 3.64
C GLN A 39 7.45 -7.23 4.15
N PRO A 40 8.45 -6.58 3.52
CA PRO A 40 8.48 -5.11 3.37
C PRO A 40 8.05 -4.59 1.98
N VAL A 41 7.67 -5.49 1.06
CA VAL A 41 7.83 -5.30 -0.39
C VAL A 41 6.86 -4.31 -1.06
N LEU A 42 5.58 -4.24 -0.71
CA LEU A 42 4.59 -3.64 -1.64
C LEU A 42 4.37 -2.11 -1.51
N GLU A 43 4.66 -1.54 -0.34
CA GLU A 43 4.70 -0.07 -0.17
C GLU A 43 5.97 0.51 -0.82
N GLU A 44 7.07 -0.24 -0.76
CA GLU A 44 8.29 0.01 -1.51
C GLU A 44 8.06 -0.20 -3.00
N GLU A 45 7.20 -1.15 -3.41
CA GLU A 45 6.92 -1.48 -4.81
C GLU A 45 6.09 -0.43 -5.54
N LEU A 46 4.97 0.08 -4.98
CA LEU A 46 4.17 1.11 -5.68
C LEU A 46 4.87 2.47 -5.73
N LEU A 47 5.65 2.82 -4.71
CA LEU A 47 6.47 4.04 -4.69
C LEU A 47 7.90 3.78 -5.17
N SER A 48 8.20 2.58 -5.65
CA SER A 48 9.51 2.29 -6.24
C SER A 48 9.68 3.11 -7.51
N GLN A 49 10.92 3.48 -7.81
CA GLN A 49 11.23 4.27 -9.01
C GLN A 49 10.80 3.60 -10.32
N ASN A 50 10.51 2.29 -10.32
CA ASN A 50 10.18 1.52 -11.52
C ASN A 50 8.73 1.03 -11.54
N SER A 51 7.89 1.47 -10.59
CA SER A 51 6.50 1.01 -10.52
C SER A 51 5.66 1.61 -11.64
N ASP A 52 4.60 0.91 -12.04
CA ASP A 52 3.63 1.44 -13.00
C ASP A 52 3.02 2.77 -12.55
N PHE A 53 2.82 2.93 -11.24
CA PHE A 53 2.31 4.17 -10.65
C PHE A 53 3.31 5.33 -10.80
N VAL A 54 4.58 5.10 -10.50
CA VAL A 54 5.63 6.12 -10.63
C VAL A 54 5.90 6.44 -12.10
N ASN A 55 5.96 5.42 -12.96
CA ASN A 55 6.10 5.59 -14.41
C ASN A 55 4.92 6.38 -15.01
N PHE A 56 3.70 6.14 -14.56
CA PHE A 56 2.54 6.94 -14.94
C PHE A 56 2.69 8.40 -14.50
N LEU A 57 3.09 8.64 -13.24
CA LEU A 57 3.33 9.99 -12.75
C LEU A 57 4.44 10.70 -13.55
N ASP A 58 5.50 9.98 -13.92
CA ASP A 58 6.59 10.50 -14.76
C ASP A 58 6.08 10.87 -16.16
N GLY A 59 5.18 10.05 -16.72
CA GLY A 59 4.45 10.35 -17.94
C GLY A 59 3.63 11.64 -17.81
N VAL A 60 2.84 11.78 -16.74
CA VAL A 60 2.04 12.99 -16.47
C VAL A 60 2.92 14.23 -16.33
N GLU A 61 4.06 14.12 -15.63
CA GLU A 61 5.02 15.23 -15.51
C GLU A 61 5.55 15.66 -16.89
N GLN A 62 5.87 14.71 -17.77
CA GLN A 62 6.41 14.97 -19.11
C GLN A 62 5.34 15.33 -20.15
N LEU A 63 4.06 15.09 -19.86
CA LEU A 63 2.95 15.20 -20.81
C LEU A 63 2.82 16.60 -21.44
N PRO A 64 3.03 16.77 -22.76
CA PRO A 64 2.92 18.09 -23.39
C PRO A 64 1.49 18.64 -23.36
N SER A 65 1.32 19.94 -23.13
CA SER A 65 -0.02 20.56 -23.08
C SER A 65 -0.84 20.36 -24.35
N PHE A 66 -0.19 20.37 -25.53
CA PHE A 66 -0.86 20.17 -26.81
C PHE A 66 -1.46 18.75 -26.97
N ILE A 67 -0.96 17.76 -26.23
CA ILE A 67 -1.54 16.40 -26.21
C ILE A 67 -2.81 16.41 -25.33
N ILE A 68 -2.77 17.11 -24.20
CA ILE A 68 -3.92 17.26 -23.29
C ILE A 68 -5.06 17.97 -24.02
N GLU A 69 -4.76 18.99 -24.82
CA GLU A 69 -5.76 19.74 -25.60
C GLU A 69 -6.44 18.90 -26.69
N GLN A 70 -5.81 17.80 -27.13
CA GLN A 70 -6.41 16.87 -28.09
C GLN A 70 -7.36 15.85 -27.45
N GLY A 71 -7.54 15.89 -26.13
CA GLY A 71 -8.51 15.08 -25.41
C GLY A 71 -7.93 13.84 -24.72
N PRO A 72 -8.80 13.11 -24.00
CA PRO A 72 -8.42 12.02 -23.12
C PRO A 72 -7.87 10.81 -23.87
N GLU A 73 -8.37 10.47 -25.06
CA GLU A 73 -7.90 9.33 -25.84
C GLU A 73 -6.46 9.53 -26.34
N LYS A 74 -6.17 10.73 -26.88
CA LYS A 74 -4.81 11.07 -27.30
C LYS A 74 -3.84 11.12 -26.13
N THR A 75 -4.32 11.57 -24.98
CA THR A 75 -3.54 11.58 -23.75
C THR A 75 -3.23 10.18 -23.25
N ALA A 76 -4.23 9.29 -23.18
CA ALA A 76 -4.06 7.91 -22.73
C ALA A 76 -3.08 7.13 -23.63
N ASN A 77 -3.21 7.28 -24.95
CA ASN A 77 -2.29 6.65 -25.90
C ASN A 77 -0.86 7.16 -25.74
N TRP A 78 -0.69 8.49 -25.64
CA TRP A 78 0.63 9.08 -25.45
C TRP A 78 1.28 8.62 -24.14
N LEU A 79 0.50 8.57 -23.05
CA LEU A 79 1.00 8.07 -21.77
C LEU A 79 1.45 6.63 -21.90
N SER A 80 0.63 5.78 -22.53
CA SER A 80 0.95 4.36 -22.73
C SER A 80 2.24 4.15 -23.52
N GLU A 81 2.39 4.85 -24.64
CA GLU A 81 3.58 4.79 -25.47
C GLU A 81 4.83 5.32 -24.75
N LYS A 82 4.66 6.41 -23.98
CA LYS A 82 5.78 7.10 -23.34
C LYS A 82 6.32 6.34 -22.12
N THR A 83 5.43 5.75 -21.33
CA THR A 83 5.77 5.12 -20.04
C THR A 83 5.91 3.61 -20.13
N GLY A 84 5.34 2.98 -21.17
CA GLY A 84 5.23 1.53 -21.28
C GLY A 84 4.15 0.93 -20.36
N VAL A 85 3.39 1.77 -19.64
CA VAL A 85 2.28 1.37 -18.77
C VAL A 85 0.98 1.52 -19.52
N GLU A 86 0.14 0.48 -19.57
CA GLU A 86 -1.17 0.60 -20.20
C GLU A 86 -2.04 1.65 -19.49
N VAL A 87 -2.47 2.67 -20.25
CA VAL A 87 -3.41 3.70 -19.79
C VAL A 87 -4.62 3.70 -20.73
N THR A 88 -5.81 3.51 -20.16
CA THR A 88 -7.08 3.51 -20.91
C THR A 88 -7.99 4.66 -20.46
N THR A 89 -9.08 4.93 -21.19
CA THR A 89 -10.02 6.00 -20.85
C THR A 89 -11.46 5.68 -21.28
N ASP A 90 -12.42 6.21 -20.53
CA ASP A 90 -13.85 6.26 -20.87
C ASP A 90 -14.29 7.63 -21.44
N GLY A 91 -13.33 8.53 -21.69
CA GLY A 91 -13.56 9.92 -22.10
C GLY A 91 -13.66 10.92 -20.94
N GLN A 92 -13.75 10.47 -19.70
CA GLN A 92 -13.81 11.33 -18.50
C GLN A 92 -12.64 11.08 -17.54
N ASN A 93 -12.28 9.82 -17.36
CA ASN A 93 -11.24 9.35 -16.46
C ASN A 93 -10.16 8.58 -17.22
N LEU A 94 -8.96 8.56 -16.65
CA LEU A 94 -7.83 7.75 -17.07
C LEU A 94 -7.69 6.57 -16.12
N TYR A 95 -7.54 5.37 -16.64
CA TYR A 95 -7.43 4.15 -15.86
C TYR A 95 -6.06 3.52 -16.10
N LEU A 96 -5.53 2.89 -15.05
CA LEU A 96 -4.33 2.06 -15.12
C LEU A 96 -4.74 0.62 -14.81
N PRO A 97 -5.07 -0.21 -15.82
CA PRO A 97 -5.58 -1.57 -15.60
C PRO A 97 -4.63 -2.45 -14.76
N SER A 98 -3.32 -2.23 -14.86
CA SER A 98 -2.32 -2.95 -14.05
C SER A 98 -2.48 -2.71 -12.54
N LEU A 99 -3.06 -1.57 -12.17
CA LEU A 99 -3.35 -1.25 -10.77
C LEU A 99 -4.75 -1.68 -10.32
N ALA A 100 -5.62 -2.12 -11.23
CA ALA A 100 -7.00 -2.49 -10.90
C ALA A 100 -7.11 -3.85 -10.17
N ASN A 101 -6.15 -4.74 -10.41
CA ASN A 101 -6.14 -6.11 -9.90
C ASN A 101 -4.94 -6.37 -8.99
N VAL A 102 -4.47 -5.36 -8.24
CA VAL A 102 -3.44 -5.60 -7.22
C VAL A 102 -4.03 -6.53 -6.17
N ASN A 103 -3.76 -7.83 -6.32
CA ASN A 103 -4.30 -8.89 -5.48
C ASN A 103 -3.85 -8.67 -4.04
N LEU A 104 -4.78 -8.19 -3.21
CA LEU A 104 -4.65 -8.24 -1.75
C LEU A 104 -4.83 -9.67 -1.21
N GLU A 105 -5.23 -10.62 -2.07
CA GLU A 105 -5.62 -11.98 -1.70
C GLU A 105 -4.49 -13.02 -1.78
N ASP A 106 -3.30 -12.72 -2.30
CA ASP A 106 -2.19 -13.69 -2.35
C ASP A 106 -1.49 -13.90 -0.98
N ASN A 107 -2.19 -13.56 0.10
CA ASN A 107 -1.81 -13.83 1.49
C ASN A 107 -2.91 -14.62 2.24
N GLN A 108 -3.81 -15.30 1.51
CA GLN A 108 -4.85 -16.14 2.10
C GLN A 108 -4.35 -17.49 2.64
N SER A 109 -3.07 -17.87 2.44
CA SER A 109 -2.55 -19.12 3.02
C SER A 109 -2.23 -19.06 4.53
N LEU A 110 -2.47 -17.93 5.20
CA LEU A 110 -2.18 -17.75 6.64
C LEU A 110 -3.40 -17.33 7.47
N VAL A 111 -4.63 -17.64 7.01
CA VAL A 111 -5.86 -17.28 7.73
C VAL A 111 -6.16 -18.21 8.91
N GLU A 112 -5.54 -19.39 9.00
CA GLU A 112 -5.70 -20.24 10.18
C GLU A 112 -4.46 -20.19 11.08
N SER A 113 -4.62 -19.46 12.18
CA SER A 113 -3.83 -19.52 13.41
C SER A 113 -2.79 -18.42 13.59
N ARG A 114 -3.20 -17.45 14.41
CA ARG A 114 -2.41 -16.62 15.35
C ARG A 114 -1.95 -15.25 14.84
N ILE A 115 -2.49 -14.25 15.53
CA ILE A 115 -2.03 -12.86 15.67
C ILE A 115 -2.16 -12.03 14.38
N THR A 116 -3.21 -11.23 14.37
CA THR A 116 -3.47 -10.12 13.44
C THR A 116 -2.37 -9.05 13.55
N THR A 117 -1.19 -9.36 13.02
CA THR A 117 -0.20 -8.34 12.69
C THR A 117 -0.65 -7.74 11.38
N PHE A 118 -1.62 -6.82 11.45
CA PHE A 118 -2.10 -6.04 10.32
C PHE A 118 -0.88 -5.42 9.63
N SER A 119 -0.52 -5.91 8.45
CA SER A 119 0.67 -5.52 7.70
C SER A 119 0.56 -4.08 7.21
N THR A 120 1.69 -3.39 7.05
CA THR A 120 1.89 -1.98 6.61
C THR A 120 1.29 -1.63 5.24
N TRP A 121 0.38 -2.44 4.71
CA TRP A 121 0.19 -2.71 3.29
C TRP A 121 -1.09 -2.11 2.68
N GLY A 122 -2.04 -1.62 3.50
CA GLY A 122 -3.39 -1.27 3.02
C GLY A 122 -3.54 0.10 2.33
N CYS A 123 -2.70 1.09 2.65
CA CYS A 123 -2.95 2.48 2.20
C CYS A 123 -2.53 2.77 0.78
N VAL A 124 -1.30 2.37 0.45
CA VAL A 124 -0.68 2.68 -0.83
C VAL A 124 -1.33 1.81 -1.92
N THR A 125 -1.56 0.53 -1.62
CA THR A 125 -2.32 -0.38 -2.47
C THR A 125 -3.73 0.13 -2.77
N ALA A 126 -4.42 0.73 -1.81
CA ALA A 126 -5.75 1.30 -2.03
C ALA A 126 -5.75 2.44 -3.07
N ILE A 127 -4.66 3.18 -3.21
CA ILE A 127 -4.54 4.27 -4.18
C ILE A 127 -4.30 3.70 -5.57
N GLY A 128 -3.39 2.72 -5.68
CA GLY A 128 -3.23 1.97 -6.92
C GLY A 128 -4.55 1.36 -7.39
N LEU A 129 -5.22 0.61 -6.50
CA LEU A 129 -6.53 0.02 -6.75
C LEU A 129 -7.57 1.06 -7.15
N MET A 130 -7.62 2.23 -6.50
CA MET A 130 -8.58 3.26 -6.86
C MET A 130 -8.29 3.84 -8.25
N ILE A 131 -7.03 4.13 -8.57
CA ILE A 131 -6.66 4.62 -9.90
C ILE A 131 -6.95 3.57 -10.97
N GLY A 132 -6.73 2.29 -10.68
CA GLY A 132 -7.04 1.22 -11.61
C GLY A 132 -8.53 0.94 -11.79
N SER A 133 -9.33 1.01 -10.72
CA SER A 133 -10.75 0.63 -10.74
C SER A 133 -11.72 1.79 -10.97
N VAL A 134 -11.47 2.95 -10.36
CA VAL A 134 -12.32 4.15 -10.47
C VAL A 134 -11.79 5.12 -11.53
N GLY A 135 -10.47 5.13 -11.72
CA GLY A 135 -9.81 6.03 -12.66
C GLY A 135 -9.53 7.41 -12.05
N PHE A 136 -8.63 8.13 -12.73
CA PHE A 136 -8.25 9.50 -12.39
C PHE A 136 -8.95 10.50 -13.33
N PRO A 137 -9.67 11.52 -12.83
CA PRO A 137 -10.35 12.50 -13.68
C PRO A 137 -9.39 13.24 -14.63
N PHE A 138 -9.65 13.12 -15.93
CA PHE A 138 -8.84 13.78 -16.97
C PHE A 138 -8.81 15.31 -16.78
N SER A 139 -9.93 15.89 -16.34
CA SER A 139 -10.05 17.33 -16.05
C SER A 139 -9.08 17.84 -14.98
N LYS A 140 -8.49 16.95 -14.16
CA LYS A 140 -7.52 17.30 -13.12
C LYS A 140 -6.06 17.06 -13.53
N ILE A 141 -5.78 16.53 -14.72
CA ILE A 141 -4.42 16.14 -15.14
C ILE A 141 -3.44 17.32 -15.17
N LEU A 142 -3.89 18.49 -15.66
CA LEU A 142 -3.07 19.70 -15.67
C LEU A 142 -2.72 20.16 -14.24
N LYS A 143 -3.66 20.05 -13.32
CA LYS A 143 -3.42 20.40 -11.91
C LYS A 143 -2.45 19.41 -11.29
N LEU A 144 -2.64 18.10 -11.49
CA LEU A 144 -1.71 17.08 -11.01
C LEU A 144 -0.28 17.29 -11.54
N LYS A 145 -0.14 17.54 -12.86
CA LYS A 145 1.14 17.89 -13.50
C LYS A 145 1.78 19.12 -12.84
N SER A 146 0.98 20.16 -12.57
CA SER A 146 1.44 21.38 -11.89
C SER A 146 1.90 21.10 -10.47
N SER A 147 1.13 20.32 -9.68
CA SER A 147 1.49 19.93 -8.32
C SER A 147 2.83 19.22 -8.28
N ILE A 148 3.02 18.20 -9.12
CA ILE A 148 4.27 17.41 -9.19
C ILE A 148 5.45 18.32 -9.55
N LYS A 149 5.27 19.21 -10.53
CA LYS A 149 6.32 20.15 -10.95
C LYS A 149 6.72 21.11 -9.81
N LEU A 150 5.74 21.66 -9.09
CA LEU A 150 5.98 22.56 -7.95
C LEU A 150 6.65 21.85 -6.77
N LEU A 151 6.38 20.55 -6.59
CA LEU A 151 7.05 19.69 -5.62
C LEU A 151 8.45 19.23 -6.07
N GLY A 152 8.90 19.67 -7.25
CA GLY A 152 10.23 19.41 -7.78
C GLY A 152 10.37 18.08 -8.52
N GLY A 153 9.27 17.58 -9.08
CA GLY A 153 9.20 16.39 -9.92
C GLY A 153 8.74 15.14 -9.16
N VAL A 154 8.41 14.09 -9.90
CA VAL A 154 7.86 12.83 -9.34
C VAL A 154 8.80 12.23 -8.31
N LYS A 155 10.09 12.11 -8.64
CA LYS A 155 11.10 11.53 -7.74
C LYS A 155 11.13 12.22 -6.38
N LYS A 156 11.16 13.56 -6.35
CA LYS A 156 11.16 14.33 -5.09
C LYS A 156 9.83 14.20 -4.36
N THR A 157 8.72 14.21 -5.09
CA THR A 157 7.37 14.04 -4.55
C THR A 157 7.24 12.71 -3.82
N VAL A 158 7.53 11.60 -4.51
CA VAL A 158 7.45 10.24 -3.98
C VAL A 158 8.39 10.03 -2.79
N GLN A 159 9.64 10.51 -2.89
CA GLN A 159 10.60 10.45 -1.79
C GLN A 159 10.13 11.23 -0.57
N SER A 160 9.52 12.40 -0.77
CA SER A 160 9.00 13.23 0.33
C SER A 160 7.84 12.56 1.05
N ILE A 161 6.88 11.99 0.29
CA ILE A 161 5.77 11.21 0.86
C ILE A 161 6.33 10.03 1.67
N HIS A 162 7.22 9.23 1.08
CA HIS A 162 7.78 8.06 1.74
C HIS A 162 8.55 8.44 3.01
N LYS A 163 9.39 9.49 2.96
CA LYS A 163 10.14 9.99 4.13
C LYS A 163 9.21 10.46 5.24
N ASN A 164 8.19 11.26 4.92
CA ASN A 164 7.23 11.77 5.90
C ASN A 164 6.42 10.62 6.53
N TYR A 165 5.95 9.69 5.70
CA TYR A 165 5.25 8.50 6.18
C TYR A 165 6.11 7.68 7.13
N LYS A 166 7.35 7.33 6.74
CA LYS A 166 8.28 6.56 7.58
C LYS A 166 8.50 7.24 8.93
N LYS A 167 8.75 8.56 8.94
CA LYS A 167 8.90 9.34 10.16
C LYS A 167 7.66 9.28 11.06
N LEU A 168 6.45 9.36 10.49
CA LEU A 168 5.19 9.27 11.25
C LEU A 168 4.97 7.85 11.80
N ARG A 169 5.34 6.81 11.02
CA ARG A 169 5.32 5.40 11.45
C ARG A 169 6.26 5.14 12.62
N GLU A 170 7.48 5.67 12.58
CA GLU A 170 8.45 5.61 13.69
C GLU A 170 7.89 6.25 14.97
N ASN A 171 7.08 7.30 14.82
CA ASN A 171 6.38 7.97 15.92
C ASN A 171 5.07 7.27 16.36
N ARG A 172 4.84 6.02 15.96
CA ARG A 172 3.68 5.20 16.37
C ARG A 172 2.31 5.77 15.96
N TRP A 173 2.24 6.61 14.94
CA TRP A 173 0.96 7.02 14.35
C TRP A 173 0.21 5.80 13.81
N ARG A 174 -1.11 5.87 13.62
CA ARG A 174 -1.82 4.82 12.84
C ARG A 174 -1.47 4.95 11.36
N LYS A 175 -1.45 3.87 10.60
CA LYS A 175 -1.01 3.89 9.18
C LYS A 175 -1.83 4.87 8.34
N LYS A 176 -3.15 4.82 8.47
CA LYS A 176 -4.07 5.74 7.79
C LYS A 176 -3.76 7.20 8.08
N ASP A 177 -3.49 7.52 9.35
CA ASP A 177 -3.24 8.88 9.80
C ASP A 177 -1.85 9.33 9.34
N ALA A 178 -0.86 8.44 9.43
CA ALA A 178 0.49 8.66 8.93
C ALA A 178 0.52 8.92 7.42
N TRP A 179 -0.23 8.15 6.63
CA TRP A 179 -0.32 8.33 5.19
C TRP A 179 -0.97 9.67 4.81
N LYS A 180 -2.16 9.93 5.35
CA LYS A 180 -2.88 11.19 5.12
C LYS A 180 -2.01 12.39 5.45
N GLU A 181 -1.36 12.33 6.61
CA GLU A 181 -0.49 13.40 7.07
C GLU A 181 0.79 13.51 6.23
N ALA A 182 1.37 12.40 5.76
CA ALA A 182 2.54 12.43 4.88
C ALA A 182 2.24 13.11 3.54
N VAL A 183 1.10 12.79 2.92
CA VAL A 183 0.64 13.43 1.68
C VAL A 183 0.31 14.91 1.92
N ARG A 184 -0.33 15.23 3.05
CA ARG A 184 -0.66 16.62 3.43
C ARG A 184 0.58 17.48 3.69
N GLN A 185 1.57 16.95 4.40
CA GLN A 185 2.84 17.63 4.64
C GLN A 185 3.64 17.81 3.35
N THR A 186 3.59 16.84 2.44
CA THR A 186 4.29 16.97 1.15
C THR A 186 3.71 18.11 0.30
N SER A 187 2.41 18.38 0.41
CA SER A 187 1.70 19.37 -0.41
C SER A 187 1.37 20.68 0.32
N SER A 188 1.91 20.91 1.52
CA SER A 188 1.52 22.05 2.37
C SER A 188 1.79 23.40 1.72
N ASP A 189 2.85 23.47 0.91
CA ASP A 189 3.35 24.71 0.32
C ASP A 189 2.78 24.98 -1.08
N LEU A 190 1.92 24.08 -1.58
CA LEU A 190 1.24 24.26 -2.86
C LEU A 190 0.11 25.30 -2.76
N PRO A 191 -0.14 26.09 -3.82
CA PRO A 191 -1.34 26.92 -3.91
C PRO A 191 -2.61 26.09 -3.69
N THR A 192 -3.61 26.64 -2.99
CA THR A 192 -4.82 25.91 -2.56
C THR A 192 -5.44 25.04 -3.64
N GLU A 193 -5.72 25.59 -4.83
CA GLU A 193 -6.36 24.83 -5.92
C GLU A 193 -5.49 23.68 -6.47
N VAL A 194 -4.17 23.85 -6.46
CA VAL A 194 -3.19 22.85 -6.94
C VAL A 194 -2.98 21.78 -5.88
N ARG A 195 -2.99 22.18 -4.60
CA ARG A 195 -2.98 21.28 -3.45
C ARG A 195 -4.21 20.39 -3.45
N ASP A 196 -5.41 20.95 -3.65
CA ASP A 196 -6.64 20.19 -3.57
C ASP A 196 -6.71 19.10 -4.65
N ALA A 197 -6.28 19.41 -5.89
CA ALA A 197 -6.17 18.41 -6.94
C ALA A 197 -5.14 17.30 -6.62
N PHE A 198 -4.03 17.65 -5.97
CA PHE A 198 -3.04 16.68 -5.50
C PHE A 198 -3.60 15.77 -4.41
N LEU A 199 -4.27 16.35 -3.42
CA LEU A 199 -4.91 15.62 -2.32
C LEU A 199 -6.03 14.70 -2.82
N ASP A 200 -6.80 15.16 -3.82
CA ASP A 200 -7.84 14.38 -4.49
C ASP A 200 -7.25 13.19 -5.26
N PHE A 201 -6.13 13.38 -5.96
CA PHE A 201 -5.43 12.30 -6.67
C PHE A 201 -4.99 11.20 -5.70
N PHE A 202 -4.36 11.57 -4.59
CA PHE A 202 -3.99 10.62 -3.52
C PHE A 202 -5.19 10.21 -2.65
N ASN A 203 -6.36 10.76 -2.93
CA ASN A 203 -7.65 10.41 -2.35
C ASN A 203 -7.65 10.33 -0.83
N ILE A 204 -6.92 11.24 -0.17
CA ILE A 204 -6.72 11.19 1.28
C ILE A 204 -8.04 11.26 2.07
N SER A 205 -9.12 11.72 1.43
CA SER A 205 -10.49 11.73 1.95
C SER A 205 -11.11 10.33 1.98
N ASN A 206 -10.97 9.51 0.93
CA ASN A 206 -11.58 8.17 0.86
C ASN A 206 -10.63 7.02 1.26
N VAL A 207 -9.33 7.31 1.45
CA VAL A 207 -8.30 6.39 1.99
C VAL A 207 -8.63 5.86 3.42
N ILE A 208 -9.81 6.20 3.95
CA ILE A 208 -10.28 5.87 5.30
C ILE A 208 -10.70 4.40 5.47
N ASN A 209 -11.13 3.71 4.41
CA ASN A 209 -11.75 2.38 4.55
C ASN A 209 -10.81 1.19 4.26
N GLN A 210 -9.72 1.41 3.51
CA GLN A 210 -8.80 0.35 3.08
C GLN A 210 -7.48 0.34 3.87
N CYS A 211 -7.17 1.45 4.56
CA CYS A 211 -6.04 1.58 5.48
C CYS A 211 -6.35 1.08 6.90
N THR A 212 -6.50 -0.23 7.10
CA THR A 212 -6.79 -0.79 8.43
C THR A 212 -5.53 -1.38 9.11
#